data_AF-A0A235EPN2-F1
#
_entry.id   AF-A0A235EPN2-F1
#
_cell.length_a   1.000
_cell.length_b   1.000
_cell.length_c   1.000
_cell.angle_alpha   90.00
_cell.angle_beta   90.00
_cell.angle_gamma   90.00
#
_symmetry.space_group_name_H-M   'P 1'
#
loop_
_entity.id
_entity.type
_entity.pdbx_description
1 polymer ?
#
loop_
_entity_poly.entity_id
_entity_poly.type
_entity_poly.pdbx_seq_one_letter_code
_entity_poly.pdbx_strand_id
1 'polypeptide(L)'
;MAVPFAGLRRLLTVALAGAATALPAAAQVPPPSYASFSERLPCVHRIGRCFDATIGGKPVEVIADKAEFDKLKALLQTLNSNVRDVHWVVRDPVPGAQALDVATRATTLGLPHVGDEKEEPDVIVYALDGQDLESESELVANSSVRINGQPVVTQRETLTQDFLPPGRYAFAIKYLGRKNWDRKWVFLTVAR
;
A
#
# COMPACT_ATOMS: atom_id res chain seq x y z
N MET A 1 -42.15 73.77 12.97
CA MET A 1 -40.79 73.99 12.43
C MET A 1 -40.19 72.62 12.11
N ALA A 2 -39.80 72.44 10.84
CA ALA A 2 -38.83 71.48 10.27
C ALA A 2 -38.87 69.94 10.57
N VAL A 3 -39.31 69.20 9.54
CA VAL A 3 -38.70 68.05 8.79
C VAL A 3 -38.16 66.80 9.55
N PRO A 4 -38.51 65.58 9.07
CA PRO A 4 -38.15 64.27 9.66
C PRO A 4 -36.82 63.70 9.14
N PHE A 5 -36.24 62.74 9.85
CA PHE A 5 -35.13 61.93 9.32
C PHE A 5 -35.48 60.43 9.28
N ALA A 6 -35.44 59.91 8.06
CA ALA A 6 -35.50 58.50 7.70
C ALA A 6 -34.22 57.78 8.12
N GLY A 7 -34.36 56.64 8.79
CA GLY A 7 -33.26 55.71 9.09
C GLY A 7 -33.40 54.42 8.29
N LEU A 8 -32.79 54.38 7.11
CA LEU A 8 -32.75 53.23 6.22
C LEU A 8 -31.54 52.32 6.56
N ARG A 9 -31.82 51.03 6.76
CA ARG A 9 -30.98 49.83 6.53
C ARG A 9 -29.52 49.81 7.02
N ARG A 10 -29.20 48.75 7.79
CA ARG A 10 -28.22 47.70 7.38
C ARG A 10 -28.24 46.54 8.39
N LEU A 11 -28.84 45.42 7.98
CA LEU A 11 -28.58 44.10 8.57
C LEU A 11 -27.27 43.60 7.98
N LEU A 12 -26.23 43.48 8.80
CA LEU A 12 -25.01 42.75 8.47
C LEU A 12 -25.22 41.29 8.85
N THR A 13 -25.60 40.46 7.89
CA THR A 13 -25.50 39.00 8.00
C THR A 13 -24.04 38.63 7.75
N VAL A 14 -23.31 38.33 8.82
CA VAL A 14 -21.97 37.73 8.72
C VAL A 14 -22.17 36.26 8.35
N ALA A 15 -22.02 35.94 7.06
CA ALA A 15 -21.90 34.56 6.61
C ALA A 15 -20.52 34.02 7.01
N LEU A 16 -20.48 33.17 8.04
CA LEU A 16 -19.31 32.33 8.29
C LEU A 16 -19.22 31.31 7.14
N ALA A 17 -18.42 31.63 6.13
CA ALA A 17 -17.95 30.66 5.16
C ALA A 17 -17.02 29.68 5.91
N GLY A 18 -17.54 28.49 6.22
CA GLY A 18 -16.72 27.38 6.69
C GLY A 18 -15.71 27.02 5.61
N ALA A 19 -14.46 27.40 5.81
CA ALA A 19 -13.35 26.90 5.01
C ALA A 19 -13.18 25.41 5.33
N ALA A 20 -13.82 24.55 4.54
CA ALA A 20 -13.42 23.16 4.46
C ALA A 20 -12.01 23.15 3.88
N THR A 21 -10.99 23.00 4.74
CA THR A 21 -9.63 22.74 4.31
C THR A 21 -9.61 21.36 3.65
N ALA A 22 -9.79 21.33 2.33
CA ALA A 22 -9.50 20.15 1.54
C ALA A 22 -8.04 19.78 1.79
N LEU A 23 -7.81 18.61 2.35
CA LEU A 23 -6.47 18.04 2.47
C LEU A 23 -5.82 18.06 1.07
N PRO A 24 -4.55 18.51 0.95
CA PRO A 24 -3.88 18.50 -0.34
C PRO A 24 -3.90 17.08 -0.89
N ALA A 25 -4.33 16.94 -2.16
CA ALA A 25 -4.21 15.69 -2.88
C ALA A 25 -2.74 15.25 -2.80
N ALA A 26 -2.48 14.08 -2.22
CA ALA A 26 -1.14 13.53 -2.15
C ALA A 26 -0.59 13.48 -3.58
N ALA A 27 0.52 14.18 -3.82
CA ALA A 27 1.18 14.18 -5.11
C ALA A 27 1.52 12.73 -5.48
N GLN A 28 1.10 12.29 -6.66
CA GLN A 28 1.34 10.93 -7.12
C GLN A 28 2.85 10.65 -7.15
N VAL A 29 3.29 9.56 -6.51
CA VAL A 29 4.69 9.14 -6.56
C VAL A 29 5.03 8.72 -7.99
N PRO A 30 6.02 9.36 -8.64
CA PRO A 30 6.40 9.00 -10.00
C PRO A 30 6.94 7.56 -10.06
N PRO A 31 6.76 6.86 -11.20
CA PRO A 31 7.34 5.54 -11.37
C PRO A 31 8.87 5.61 -11.31
N PRO A 32 9.55 4.53 -10.87
CA PRO A 32 10.99 4.44 -11.05
C PRO A 32 11.30 4.46 -12.54
N SER A 33 12.20 5.35 -12.97
CA SER A 33 12.55 5.55 -14.39
C SER A 33 13.15 4.31 -15.06
N TYR A 34 13.68 3.40 -14.24
CA TYR A 34 14.28 2.14 -14.66
C TYR A 34 13.29 0.97 -14.69
N ALA A 35 12.05 1.15 -14.21
CA ALA A 35 11.04 0.10 -14.22
C ALA A 35 10.24 0.14 -15.54
N SER A 36 9.99 -1.03 -16.12
CA SER A 36 9.08 -1.16 -17.25
C SER A 36 7.63 -1.13 -16.76
N PHE A 37 6.80 -0.23 -17.29
CA PHE A 37 5.36 -0.16 -16.99
C PHE A 37 4.56 0.29 -18.22
N SER A 38 3.24 0.04 -18.23
CA SER A 38 2.32 0.61 -19.21
C SER A 38 1.56 1.78 -18.62
N GLU A 39 1.58 2.90 -19.33
CA GLU A 39 0.72 4.03 -19.04
C GLU A 39 -0.76 3.75 -19.33
N ARG A 40 -1.05 2.80 -20.22
CA ARG A 40 -2.43 2.43 -20.59
C ARG A 40 -3.12 1.60 -19.51
N LEU A 41 -2.35 0.81 -18.76
CA LEU A 41 -2.84 -0.07 -17.69
C LEU A 41 -1.91 0.01 -16.47
N PRO A 42 -1.86 1.16 -15.77
CA PRO A 42 -0.84 1.43 -14.76
C PRO A 42 -0.85 0.42 -13.60
N CYS A 43 -2.00 -0.18 -13.28
CA CYS A 43 -2.14 -1.16 -12.19
C CYS A 43 -1.73 -2.58 -12.59
N VAL A 44 -1.88 -2.94 -13.87
CA VAL A 44 -1.64 -4.31 -14.35
C VAL A 44 -0.15 -4.65 -14.40
N HIS A 45 0.73 -3.65 -14.39
CA HIS A 45 2.18 -3.83 -14.52
C HIS A 45 2.88 -4.29 -13.24
N ARG A 46 2.14 -4.48 -12.14
CA ARG A 46 2.59 -5.19 -10.93
C ARG A 46 3.80 -4.56 -10.23
N ILE A 47 3.97 -3.25 -10.43
CA ILE A 47 4.99 -2.46 -9.76
C ILE A 47 4.40 -1.67 -8.59
N GLY A 48 3.13 -1.85 -8.21
CA GLY A 48 2.57 -1.32 -6.97
C GLY A 48 2.30 0.18 -7.00
N ARG A 49 1.86 0.74 -8.13
CA ARG A 49 1.61 2.19 -8.30
C ARG A 49 0.19 2.61 -7.97
N CYS A 50 -0.77 1.68 -7.96
CA CYS A 50 -2.17 2.05 -7.83
C CYS A 50 -2.62 2.27 -6.39
N PHE A 51 -1.77 1.97 -5.42
CA PHE A 51 -1.99 2.29 -4.02
C PHE A 51 -0.71 2.78 -3.34
N ASP A 52 -0.89 3.68 -2.38
CA ASP A 52 0.09 3.99 -1.35
C ASP A 52 0.02 2.93 -0.25
N ALA A 53 1.10 2.73 0.47
CA ALA A 53 1.13 1.88 1.64
C ALA A 53 1.93 2.53 2.78
N THR A 54 1.58 2.17 4.01
CA THR A 54 2.42 2.40 5.19
C THR A 54 2.65 1.08 5.90
N ILE A 55 3.82 0.92 6.51
CA ILE A 55 4.15 -0.24 7.35
C ILE A 55 4.62 0.29 8.71
N GLY A 56 3.94 -0.10 9.79
CA GLY A 56 4.20 0.45 11.12
C GLY A 56 4.08 1.98 11.17
N GLY A 57 3.09 2.51 10.45
CA GLY A 57 2.86 3.97 10.31
C GLY A 57 3.91 4.72 9.48
N LYS A 58 4.94 4.05 8.96
CA LYS A 58 5.98 4.68 8.12
C LYS A 58 5.63 4.63 6.64
N PRO A 59 5.91 5.68 5.87
CA PRO A 59 5.60 5.72 4.45
C PRO A 59 6.45 4.71 3.67
N VAL A 60 5.83 4.07 2.70
CA VAL A 60 6.52 3.27 1.69
C VAL A 60 6.90 4.17 0.51
N GLU A 61 8.18 4.31 0.27
CA GLU A 61 8.74 5.19 -0.76
C GLU A 61 9.25 4.41 -1.97
N VAL A 62 9.29 5.07 -3.13
CA VAL A 62 9.92 4.50 -4.33
C VAL A 62 11.44 4.54 -4.18
N ILE A 63 12.11 3.48 -4.61
CA ILE A 63 13.55 3.49 -4.83
C ILE A 63 13.79 4.29 -6.12
N ALA A 64 14.22 5.55 -6.01
CA ALA A 64 14.39 6.41 -7.18
C ALA A 64 15.70 6.15 -7.92
N ASP A 65 16.76 5.78 -7.18
CA ASP A 65 18.08 5.52 -7.75
C ASP A 65 18.19 4.10 -8.30
N LYS A 66 18.59 3.99 -9.56
CA LYS A 66 18.80 2.71 -10.22
C LYS A 66 19.94 1.91 -9.58
N ALA A 67 21.00 2.57 -9.11
CA ALA A 67 22.13 1.86 -8.51
C ALA A 67 21.75 1.25 -7.16
N GLU A 68 20.94 1.94 -6.36
CA GLU A 68 20.31 1.38 -5.16
C GLU A 68 19.45 0.14 -5.49
N PHE A 69 18.57 0.25 -6.49
CA PHE A 69 17.73 -0.86 -6.93
C PHE A 69 18.54 -2.08 -7.38
N ASP A 70 19.57 -1.88 -8.22
CA ASP A 70 20.38 -2.98 -8.74
C ASP A 70 21.15 -3.68 -7.61
N LYS A 71 21.65 -2.92 -6.62
CA LYS A 71 22.29 -3.49 -5.41
C LYS A 71 21.29 -4.31 -4.59
N LEU A 72 20.09 -3.79 -4.34
CA LEU A 72 19.06 -4.51 -3.60
C LEU A 72 18.62 -5.77 -4.35
N LYS A 73 18.42 -5.68 -5.67
CA LYS A 73 18.05 -6.82 -6.51
C LYS A 73 19.10 -7.92 -6.45
N ALA A 74 20.38 -7.59 -6.58
CA ALA A 74 21.47 -8.56 -6.48
C ALA A 74 21.51 -9.21 -5.09
N LEU A 75 21.34 -8.42 -4.02
CA LEU A 75 21.27 -8.94 -2.66
C LEU A 75 20.09 -9.92 -2.48
N LEU A 76 18.88 -9.53 -2.88
CA LEU A 76 17.68 -10.36 -2.70
C LEU A 76 17.76 -11.68 -3.46
N GLN A 77 18.37 -11.70 -4.65
CA GLN A 77 18.62 -12.92 -5.41
C GLN A 77 19.49 -13.93 -4.66
N THR A 78 20.40 -13.46 -3.79
CA THR A 78 21.23 -14.33 -2.95
C THR A 78 20.52 -14.81 -1.69
N LEU A 79 19.58 -14.03 -1.16
CA LEU A 79 18.89 -14.32 0.11
C LEU A 79 17.64 -15.18 -0.10
N ASN A 80 16.83 -14.86 -1.11
CA ASN A 80 15.56 -15.55 -1.35
C ASN A 80 15.11 -15.41 -2.82
N SER A 81 15.16 -16.52 -3.57
CA SER A 81 14.78 -16.54 -5.00
C SER A 81 13.28 -16.33 -5.26
N ASN A 82 12.43 -16.41 -4.23
CA ASN A 82 10.98 -16.17 -4.36
C ASN A 82 10.64 -14.67 -4.30
N VAL A 83 11.56 -13.85 -3.78
CA VAL A 83 11.40 -12.39 -3.76
C VAL A 83 11.66 -11.85 -5.15
N ARG A 84 10.68 -11.10 -5.67
CA ARG A 84 10.78 -10.46 -6.98
C ARG A 84 11.41 -9.08 -6.87
N ASP A 85 11.59 -8.41 -8.01
CA ASP A 85 12.10 -7.04 -8.08
C ASP A 85 11.35 -6.10 -7.11
N VAL A 86 12.08 -5.60 -6.12
CA VAL A 86 11.57 -4.69 -5.09
C VAL A 86 11.82 -3.26 -5.52
N HIS A 87 10.75 -2.51 -5.77
CA HIS A 87 10.81 -1.12 -6.22
C HIS A 87 10.52 -0.11 -5.10
N TRP A 88 10.16 -0.59 -3.91
CA TRP A 88 9.70 0.23 -2.81
C TRP A 88 10.42 -0.11 -1.52
N VAL A 89 10.52 0.86 -0.63
CA VAL A 89 11.27 0.73 0.61
C VAL A 89 10.66 1.57 1.73
N VAL A 90 10.70 1.05 2.95
CA VAL A 90 10.56 1.87 4.16
C VAL A 90 11.96 2.27 4.59
N ARG A 91 12.26 3.57 4.52
CA ARG A 91 13.61 4.11 4.74
C ARG A 91 14.09 3.93 6.18
N ASP A 92 13.21 4.25 7.12
CA ASP A 92 13.50 4.15 8.54
C ASP A 92 13.18 2.75 9.07
N PRO A 93 13.99 2.18 9.99
CA PRO A 93 13.68 0.93 10.64
C PRO A 93 12.32 0.95 11.37
N VAL A 94 11.53 -0.11 11.21
CA VAL A 94 10.19 -0.25 11.81
C VAL A 94 10.30 -1.03 13.13
N PRO A 95 9.63 -0.64 14.23
CA PRO A 95 9.56 -1.45 15.44
C PRO A 95 8.86 -2.80 15.20
N GLY A 96 9.39 -3.89 15.75
CA GLY A 96 8.86 -5.24 15.51
C GLY A 96 7.37 -5.41 15.83
N ALA A 97 6.89 -4.77 16.90
CA ALA A 97 5.48 -4.81 17.32
C ALA A 97 4.52 -4.03 16.39
N GLN A 98 5.05 -3.22 15.48
CA GLN A 98 4.26 -2.42 14.52
C GLN A 98 4.49 -2.89 13.08
N ALA A 99 5.41 -3.82 12.86
CA ALA A 99 5.86 -4.18 11.52
C ALA A 99 4.78 -4.93 10.69
N LEU A 100 3.77 -5.50 11.37
CA LEU A 100 2.61 -6.13 10.72
C LEU A 100 1.44 -5.17 10.49
N ASP A 101 1.52 -3.92 10.97
CA ASP A 101 0.51 -2.89 10.72
C ASP A 101 0.68 -2.32 9.31
N VAL A 102 0.03 -2.97 8.33
CA VAL A 102 0.04 -2.57 6.93
C VAL A 102 -1.27 -1.85 6.61
N ALA A 103 -1.17 -0.57 6.25
CA ALA A 103 -2.31 0.19 5.74
C ALA A 103 -2.07 0.59 4.29
N THR A 104 -3.14 0.57 3.50
CA THR A 104 -3.10 0.89 2.07
C THR A 104 -4.14 1.94 1.73
N ARG A 105 -3.86 2.75 0.71
CA ARG A 105 -4.78 3.77 0.22
C ARG A 105 -4.73 3.83 -1.30
N ALA A 106 -5.89 3.78 -1.95
CA ALA A 106 -5.99 3.95 -3.39
C ALA A 106 -5.39 5.29 -3.85
N THR A 107 -4.67 5.28 -4.96
CA THR A 107 -4.18 6.50 -5.62
C THR A 107 -5.10 6.89 -6.77
N THR A 108 -4.95 8.12 -7.27
CA THR A 108 -5.66 8.60 -8.46
C THR A 108 -5.19 7.96 -9.78
N LEU A 109 -4.16 7.10 -9.78
CA LEU A 109 -3.73 6.32 -10.95
C LEU A 109 -4.59 5.06 -11.16
N GLY A 110 -5.19 4.54 -10.09
CA GLY A 110 -6.06 3.37 -10.13
C GLY A 110 -7.52 3.72 -10.37
N LEU A 111 -8.40 2.71 -10.31
CA LEU A 111 -9.83 2.95 -10.10
C LEU A 111 -10.05 3.55 -8.69
N PRO A 112 -11.24 4.13 -8.39
CA PRO A 112 -11.55 4.70 -7.07
C PRO A 112 -11.30 3.74 -5.89
N HIS A 113 -11.32 2.43 -6.17
CA HIS A 113 -10.94 1.37 -5.24
C HIS A 113 -9.87 0.48 -5.90
N VAL A 114 -8.91 -0.01 -5.11
CA VAL A 114 -7.89 -0.96 -5.57
C VAL A 114 -8.35 -2.37 -5.20
N GLY A 115 -8.28 -3.31 -6.13
CA GLY A 115 -8.98 -4.59 -6.01
C GLY A 115 -10.43 -4.51 -6.49
N ASP A 116 -11.19 -5.55 -6.19
CA ASP A 116 -12.66 -5.52 -6.27
C ASP A 116 -13.24 -4.76 -5.03
N GLU A 117 -14.49 -4.30 -5.07
CA GLU A 117 -15.11 -3.34 -4.11
C GLU A 117 -15.02 -3.71 -2.61
N LYS A 118 -14.62 -4.93 -2.25
CA LYS A 118 -14.50 -5.42 -0.87
C LYS A 118 -13.22 -6.22 -0.62
N GLU A 119 -12.25 -6.15 -1.53
CA GLU A 119 -11.01 -6.92 -1.39
C GLU A 119 -10.09 -6.26 -0.37
N GLU A 120 -9.67 -7.02 0.65
CA GLU A 120 -8.55 -6.63 1.52
C GLU A 120 -7.23 -7.04 0.87
N PRO A 121 -6.12 -6.30 1.09
CA PRO A 121 -4.84 -6.69 0.52
C PRO A 121 -4.31 -7.97 1.18
N ASP A 122 -3.92 -8.95 0.37
CA ASP A 122 -3.10 -10.06 0.82
C ASP A 122 -1.67 -9.54 1.06
N VAL A 123 -1.11 -9.77 2.26
CA VAL A 123 0.28 -9.44 2.59
C VAL A 123 1.06 -10.73 2.79
N ILE A 124 2.15 -10.90 2.04
CA ILE A 124 3.10 -12.00 2.23
C ILE A 124 4.40 -11.43 2.78
N VAL A 125 4.87 -11.99 3.89
CA VAL A 125 6.11 -11.60 4.56
C VAL A 125 7.22 -12.59 4.22
N TYR A 126 8.37 -12.06 3.78
CA TYR A 126 9.58 -12.84 3.53
C TYR A 126 10.67 -12.42 4.50
N ALA A 127 11.02 -13.29 5.44
CA ALA A 127 12.22 -13.16 6.26
C ALA A 127 13.46 -13.32 5.37
N LEU A 128 14.37 -12.34 5.38
CA LEU A 128 15.55 -12.34 4.51
C LEU A 128 16.83 -12.75 5.24
N ASP A 129 16.82 -12.71 6.57
CA ASP A 129 17.97 -13.02 7.42
C ASP A 129 17.80 -14.36 8.16
N GLY A 130 16.83 -15.19 7.73
CA GLY A 130 16.52 -16.46 8.36
C GLY A 130 15.79 -16.33 9.70
N GLN A 131 15.08 -15.20 9.92
CA GLN A 131 14.20 -15.08 11.07
C GLN A 131 13.14 -16.17 11.04
N ASP A 132 12.87 -16.75 12.21
CA ASP A 132 11.79 -17.72 12.37
C ASP A 132 10.46 -16.98 12.49
N LEU A 133 9.48 -17.40 11.69
CA LEU A 133 8.15 -16.83 11.65
C LEU A 133 7.15 -17.94 11.97
N GLU A 134 6.48 -17.79 13.11
CA GLU A 134 5.41 -18.68 13.55
C GLU A 134 4.23 -18.55 12.58
N SER A 135 3.90 -19.68 11.94
CA SER A 135 2.76 -19.79 11.03
C SER A 135 2.03 -21.11 11.19
N GLU A 136 0.74 -21.10 10.86
CA GLU A 136 -0.08 -22.30 10.77
C GLU A 136 -0.63 -22.48 9.35
N SER A 137 -0.72 -23.73 8.91
CA SER A 137 -1.37 -24.10 7.66
C SER A 137 -2.89 -24.03 7.79
N GLU A 138 -3.52 -23.21 6.98
CA GLU A 138 -4.97 -23.09 6.87
C GLU A 138 -5.45 -23.55 5.48
N LEU A 139 -6.58 -24.27 5.43
CA LEU A 139 -7.27 -24.59 4.18
C LEU A 139 -8.31 -23.51 3.88
N VAL A 140 -8.06 -22.71 2.84
CA VAL A 140 -8.94 -21.62 2.42
C VAL A 140 -9.67 -22.01 1.15
N ALA A 141 -11.00 -21.95 1.16
CA ALA A 141 -11.82 -22.16 -0.02
C ALA A 141 -11.90 -20.89 -0.88
N ASN A 142 -11.47 -20.97 -2.14
CA ASN A 142 -11.59 -19.89 -3.10
C ASN A 142 -12.91 -20.03 -3.88
N SER A 143 -13.91 -19.22 -3.52
CA SER A 143 -15.24 -19.24 -4.15
C SER A 143 -15.26 -18.78 -5.61
N SER A 144 -14.22 -18.06 -6.05
CA SER A 144 -14.09 -17.52 -7.40
C SER A 144 -13.54 -18.51 -8.42
N VAL A 145 -12.93 -19.61 -7.96
CA VAL A 145 -12.41 -20.68 -8.81
C VAL A 145 -13.14 -21.97 -8.48
N ARG A 146 -13.70 -22.63 -9.50
CA ARG A 146 -14.47 -23.86 -9.31
C ARG A 146 -13.92 -25.00 -10.16
N ILE A 147 -13.82 -26.18 -9.59
CA ILE A 147 -13.55 -27.44 -10.29
C ILE A 147 -14.77 -28.33 -10.10
N ASN A 148 -15.39 -28.75 -11.21
CA ASN A 148 -16.65 -29.52 -11.19
C ASN A 148 -17.78 -28.85 -10.38
N GLY A 149 -17.84 -27.52 -10.43
CA GLY A 149 -18.85 -26.72 -9.71
C GLY A 149 -18.56 -26.51 -8.22
N GLN A 150 -17.56 -27.18 -7.65
CA GLN A 150 -17.12 -27.00 -6.26
C GLN A 150 -16.01 -25.96 -6.17
N PRO A 151 -15.98 -25.12 -5.11
CA PRO A 151 -14.87 -24.20 -4.86
C PRO A 151 -13.53 -24.95 -4.75
N VAL A 152 -12.47 -24.36 -5.29
CA VAL A 152 -11.12 -24.87 -5.09
C VAL A 152 -10.68 -24.58 -3.65
N VAL A 153 -10.09 -25.57 -2.98
CA VAL A 153 -9.44 -25.39 -1.68
C VAL A 153 -7.94 -25.25 -1.89
N THR A 154 -7.35 -24.25 -1.25
CA THR A 154 -5.90 -24.01 -1.27
C THR A 154 -5.36 -23.99 0.15
N GLN A 155 -4.19 -24.60 0.36
CA GLN A 155 -3.44 -24.44 1.60
C GLN A 155 -2.73 -23.07 1.59
N ARG A 156 -2.80 -22.35 2.71
CA ARG A 156 -2.15 -21.07 2.95
C ARG A 156 -1.45 -21.13 4.31
N GLU A 157 -0.24 -20.59 4.39
CA GLU A 157 0.45 -20.39 5.67
C GLU A 157 0.09 -19.00 6.20
N THR A 158 -0.49 -18.93 7.40
CA THR A 158 -0.90 -17.69 8.05
C THR A 158 -0.03 -17.46 9.28
N LEU A 159 0.53 -16.26 9.42
CA LEU A 159 1.32 -15.90 10.60
C LEU A 159 0.43 -15.92 11.85
N THR A 160 0.92 -16.53 12.93
CA THR A 160 0.22 -16.59 14.23
C THR A 160 0.78 -15.63 15.27
N GLN A 161 1.95 -15.07 15.01
CA GLN A 161 2.58 -14.02 15.82
C GLN A 161 2.11 -12.62 15.42
N ASP A 162 2.08 -11.69 16.39
CA ASP A 162 1.68 -10.28 16.22
C ASP A 162 2.89 -9.32 16.13
N PHE A 163 4.12 -9.84 16.10
CA PHE A 163 5.36 -9.08 15.98
C PHE A 163 6.29 -9.69 14.92
N LEU A 164 7.24 -8.90 14.43
CA LEU A 164 8.37 -9.43 13.64
C LEU A 164 9.69 -9.33 14.41
N PRO A 165 10.52 -10.40 14.43
CA PRO A 165 11.88 -10.32 14.95
C PRO A 165 12.74 -9.29 14.19
N PRO A 166 13.78 -8.72 14.81
CA PRO A 166 14.69 -7.80 14.14
C PRO A 166 15.35 -8.41 12.90
N GLY A 167 15.58 -7.58 11.89
CA GLY A 167 16.31 -7.94 10.66
C GLY A 167 15.62 -7.45 9.39
N ARG A 168 16.05 -7.96 8.24
CA ARG A 168 15.57 -7.53 6.93
C ARG A 168 14.39 -8.36 6.46
N TYR A 169 13.44 -7.69 5.81
CA TYR A 169 12.24 -8.30 5.27
C TYR A 169 11.93 -7.76 3.86
N ALA A 170 11.23 -8.58 3.09
CA ALA A 170 10.48 -8.13 1.93
C ALA A 170 8.99 -8.42 2.13
N PHE A 171 8.13 -7.43 1.90
CA PHE A 171 6.68 -7.60 1.95
C PHE A 171 6.12 -7.54 0.53
N ALA A 172 5.27 -8.50 0.18
CA ALA A 172 4.46 -8.43 -1.04
C ALA A 172 3.02 -8.09 -0.65
N ILE A 173 2.62 -6.84 -0.86
CA ILE A 173 1.25 -6.35 -0.66
C ILE A 173 0.52 -6.50 -1.98
N LYS A 174 -0.56 -7.28 -2.01
CA LYS A 174 -1.25 -7.67 -3.24
C LYS A 174 -2.74 -7.41 -3.12
N TYR A 175 -3.27 -6.65 -4.07
CA TYR A 175 -4.70 -6.64 -4.33
C TYR A 175 -5.01 -7.63 -5.43
N LEU A 176 -5.98 -8.51 -5.20
CA LEU A 176 -6.58 -9.35 -6.21
C LEU A 176 -7.76 -8.61 -6.85
N GLY A 177 -7.98 -8.82 -8.14
CA GLY A 177 -9.10 -8.21 -8.84
C GLY A 177 -9.09 -8.54 -10.33
N ARG A 178 -10.28 -8.64 -10.94
CA ARG A 178 -10.38 -8.96 -12.38
C ARG A 178 -10.03 -7.77 -13.27
N LYS A 179 -10.30 -6.55 -12.79
CA LYS A 179 -10.15 -5.30 -13.55
C LYS A 179 -9.13 -4.34 -12.95
N ASN A 180 -8.90 -4.43 -11.64
CA ASN A 180 -7.94 -3.57 -10.95
C ASN A 180 -7.21 -4.38 -9.89
N TRP A 181 -6.03 -4.87 -10.25
CA TRP A 181 -5.16 -5.62 -9.36
C TRP A 181 -3.76 -5.05 -9.50
N ASP A 182 -3.02 -5.01 -8.40
CA ASP A 182 -1.65 -4.54 -8.38
C ASP A 182 -0.90 -5.24 -7.25
N ARG A 183 0.42 -5.19 -7.29
CA ARG A 183 1.29 -5.80 -6.28
C ARG A 183 2.48 -4.91 -6.01
N LYS A 184 2.66 -4.54 -4.74
CA LYS A 184 3.78 -3.73 -4.27
C LYS A 184 4.75 -4.62 -3.48
N TRP A 185 5.98 -4.72 -3.96
CA TRP A 185 7.07 -5.34 -3.19
C TRP A 185 7.83 -4.26 -2.45
N VAL A 186 7.97 -4.41 -1.14
CA VAL A 186 8.55 -3.42 -0.23
C VAL A 186 9.70 -4.05 0.55
N PHE A 187 10.86 -3.41 0.54
CA PHE A 187 11.96 -3.75 1.45
C PHE A 187 11.86 -2.93 2.73
N LEU A 188 12.16 -3.54 3.87
CA LEU A 188 12.24 -2.85 5.15
C LEU A 188 13.22 -3.55 6.09
N THR A 189 13.65 -2.80 7.09
CA THR A 189 14.40 -3.33 8.24
C THR A 189 13.54 -3.19 9.48
N VAL A 190 13.44 -4.27 10.26
CA VAL A 190 12.78 -4.28 11.57
C VAL A 190 13.85 -4.10 12.64
N ALA A 191 13.63 -3.12 13.52
CA ALA A 191 14.48 -2.86 14.67
C ALA A 191 14.10 -3.73 15.88
N ARG A 192 15.01 -3.75 16.86
CA ARG A 192 14.72 -4.29 18.20
C ARG A 192 13.66 -3.47 18.92
#